data_AF-A0A1W1C8G8-F1
#
_entry.id   AF-A0A1W1C8G8-F1
#
_cell.length_a   1.000
_cell.length_b   1.000
_cell.length_c   1.000
_cell.angle_alpha   90.00
_cell.angle_beta   90.00
_cell.angle_gamma   90.00
#
_symmetry.space_group_name_H-M   'P 1'
#
loop_
_entity.id
_entity.type
_entity.pdbx_description
1 polymer ?
#
loop_
_entity_poly.entity_id
_entity_poly.type
_entity_poly.pdbx_seq_one_letter_code
_entity_poly.pdbx_strand_id
1 'polypeptide(L)'
;MQKVKIILLAVLTLGVQVENVQCRSKIMGKKQLQQYKPLKVNEGRKPASLKLAKLSDVHLAKAVKYFDIKQYDASGRYIGGWSFDMAAYKKLSGKDKKKIRSARAKKPKNTFWKLFFADGTFAGFYNLHYIDSHSKIQTINSRKDLLSFLGTVDTPAELSMLLLGDSNGKIRYRKMGNSYNLRINDVSYSDCDGCGEPACTLFVRQKIMDNRGAILLDRQVSEKSFKNEKKCRKF
;
A
#
# COMPACT_ATOMS: atom_id res chain seq x y z
N MET A 1 67.79 -14.38 24.88
CA MET A 1 66.50 -14.38 25.60
C MET A 1 66.08 -12.94 25.88
N GLN A 2 65.04 -12.42 25.20
CA GLN A 2 64.07 -11.46 25.77
C GLN A 2 63.02 -11.03 24.74
N LYS A 3 61.82 -11.59 24.90
CA LYS A 3 60.49 -10.96 24.87
C LYS A 3 60.18 -9.99 23.72
N VAL A 4 59.62 -10.51 22.63
CA VAL A 4 58.69 -9.75 21.77
C VAL A 4 57.30 -9.85 22.39
N LYS A 5 56.80 -8.75 22.95
CA LYS A 5 55.41 -8.62 23.40
C LYS A 5 54.50 -8.54 22.18
N ILE A 6 53.73 -9.59 21.93
CA ILE A 6 52.59 -9.56 21.01
C ILE A 6 51.52 -8.70 21.66
N ILE A 7 51.34 -7.48 21.15
CA ILE A 7 50.19 -6.64 21.48
C ILE A 7 49.01 -7.21 20.68
N LEU A 8 48.14 -7.93 21.39
CA LEU A 8 46.86 -8.38 20.90
C LEU A 8 46.04 -7.13 20.55
N LEU A 9 45.90 -6.80 19.26
CA LEU A 9 44.93 -5.83 18.80
C LEU A 9 43.54 -6.42 19.05
N ALA A 10 43.01 -6.19 20.25
CA ALA A 10 41.59 -6.32 20.52
C ALA A 10 40.89 -5.27 19.65
N VAL A 11 40.49 -5.69 18.45
CA VAL A 11 39.53 -4.95 17.62
C VAL A 11 38.28 -4.82 18.47
N LEU A 12 38.15 -3.66 19.10
CA LEU A 12 36.91 -3.10 19.61
C LEU A 12 35.94 -3.06 18.43
N THR A 13 35.25 -4.17 18.21
CA THR A 13 33.96 -4.19 17.55
C THR A 13 33.05 -3.36 18.45
N LEU A 14 33.05 -2.06 18.19
CA LEU A 14 31.93 -1.19 18.52
C LEU A 14 30.74 -1.85 17.81
N GLY A 15 30.06 -2.71 18.57
CA GLY A 15 28.77 -3.24 18.24
C GLY A 15 27.88 -2.03 18.06
N VAL A 16 27.73 -1.60 16.82
CA VAL A 16 26.53 -0.92 16.38
C VAL A 16 25.43 -1.87 16.81
N GLN A 17 24.81 -1.56 17.96
CA GLN A 17 23.50 -2.09 18.27
C GLN A 17 22.63 -1.60 17.12
N VAL A 18 22.55 -2.45 16.09
CA VAL A 18 21.42 -2.43 15.19
C VAL A 18 20.27 -2.70 16.14
N GLU A 19 19.60 -1.64 16.58
CA GLU A 19 18.26 -1.73 17.10
C GLU A 19 17.49 -2.49 16.03
N ASN A 20 17.34 -3.80 16.28
CA ASN A 20 16.31 -4.59 15.68
C ASN A 20 15.01 -3.92 16.11
N VAL A 21 14.58 -2.91 15.36
CA VAL A 21 13.20 -2.44 15.33
C VAL A 21 12.42 -3.54 14.65
N GLN A 22 12.32 -4.67 15.36
CA GLN A 22 11.29 -5.64 15.18
C GLN A 22 10.02 -4.86 15.52
N CYS A 23 9.29 -4.44 14.48
CA CYS A 23 7.94 -3.91 14.60
C CYS A 23 7.08 -5.00 15.27
N ARG A 24 7.16 -5.11 16.59
CA ARG A 24 6.16 -5.75 17.42
C ARG A 24 4.93 -4.87 17.26
N SER A 25 4.03 -5.28 16.36
CA SER A 25 2.64 -4.84 16.40
C SER A 25 2.17 -5.03 17.83
N LYS A 26 2.04 -3.92 18.58
CA LYS A 26 1.39 -3.93 19.89
C LYS A 26 -0.07 -4.24 19.57
N ILE A 27 -0.44 -5.51 19.64
CA ILE A 27 -1.83 -5.94 19.45
C ILE A 27 -2.65 -5.12 20.43
N MET A 28 -3.55 -4.29 19.91
CA MET A 28 -4.38 -3.42 20.73
C MET A 28 -5.17 -4.26 21.73
N GLY A 29 -5.21 -3.81 22.98
CA GLY A 29 -6.03 -4.48 24.00
C GLY A 29 -7.51 -4.41 23.64
N LYS A 30 -8.30 -5.42 24.04
CA LYS A 30 -9.75 -5.51 23.75
C LYS A 30 -10.52 -4.22 24.08
N LYS A 31 -10.18 -3.53 25.19
CA LYS A 31 -10.79 -2.26 25.59
C LYS A 31 -10.52 -1.12 24.59
N GLN A 32 -9.32 -1.05 24.02
CA GLN A 32 -8.98 -0.06 22.99
C GLN A 32 -9.71 -0.37 21.68
N LEU A 33 -9.83 -1.64 21.30
CA LEU A 33 -10.56 -2.06 20.09
C LEU A 33 -12.06 -1.76 20.17
N GLN A 34 -12.67 -1.81 21.36
CA GLN A 34 -14.09 -1.47 21.56
C GLN A 34 -14.44 -0.02 21.20
N GLN A 35 -13.47 0.89 21.23
CA GLN A 35 -13.66 2.29 20.82
C GLN A 35 -13.86 2.44 19.31
N TYR A 36 -13.40 1.45 18.52
CA TYR A 36 -13.47 1.47 17.06
C TYR A 36 -14.71 0.73 16.58
N LYS A 37 -15.87 1.38 16.66
CA LYS A 37 -17.09 0.85 16.06
C LYS A 37 -16.94 0.76 14.52
N PRO A 38 -17.42 -0.31 13.87
CA PRO A 38 -17.43 -0.40 12.42
C PRO A 38 -18.16 0.81 11.81
N LEU A 39 -17.61 1.37 10.73
CA LEU A 39 -18.27 2.47 10.03
C LEU A 39 -19.53 1.96 9.31
N LYS A 40 -20.58 2.77 9.30
CA LYS A 40 -21.77 2.57 8.44
C LYS A 40 -21.43 2.85 6.97
N VAL A 41 -22.29 2.41 6.05
CA VAL A 41 -22.08 2.47 4.58
C VAL A 41 -21.69 3.87 4.08
N ASN A 42 -22.28 4.92 4.64
CA ASN A 42 -22.03 6.31 4.23
C ASN A 42 -21.20 7.12 5.23
N GLU A 43 -20.63 6.46 6.23
CA GLU A 43 -19.85 7.10 7.28
C GLU A 43 -18.36 7.14 6.91
N GLY A 44 -17.68 8.23 7.27
CA GLY A 44 -16.28 8.43 6.95
C GLY A 44 -16.05 9.01 5.54
N ARG A 45 -14.79 9.35 5.28
CA ARG A 45 -14.30 9.96 4.04
C ARG A 45 -13.91 8.87 3.04
N LYS A 46 -13.91 9.20 1.75
CA LYS A 46 -13.32 8.35 0.70
C LYS A 46 -11.83 8.68 0.58
N PRO A 47 -10.94 7.68 0.41
CA PRO A 47 -9.55 7.95 0.03
C PRO A 47 -9.49 8.80 -1.26
N ALA A 48 -8.42 9.57 -1.44
CA ALA A 48 -8.30 10.42 -2.63
C ALA A 48 -8.10 9.58 -3.89
N SER A 49 -8.68 10.00 -5.01
CA SER A 49 -8.38 9.36 -6.30
C SER A 49 -6.94 9.65 -6.69
N LEU A 50 -6.13 8.61 -6.87
CA LEU A 50 -4.75 8.75 -7.35
C LEU A 50 -4.67 9.34 -8.77
N LYS A 51 -5.78 9.34 -9.53
CA LYS A 51 -5.85 10.00 -10.85
C LYS A 51 -5.91 11.53 -10.76
N LEU A 52 -6.38 12.06 -9.61
CA LEU A 52 -6.54 13.50 -9.38
C LEU A 52 -5.51 14.05 -8.38
N ALA A 53 -4.86 13.16 -7.65
CA ALA A 53 -3.84 13.52 -6.67
C ALA A 53 -2.60 14.09 -7.33
N LYS A 54 -2.01 15.09 -6.69
CA LYS A 54 -0.76 15.74 -7.06
C LYS A 54 0.34 15.35 -6.09
N LEU A 55 1.59 15.58 -6.47
CA LEU A 55 2.73 15.35 -5.56
C LEU A 55 2.63 16.19 -4.28
N SER A 56 2.01 17.38 -4.33
CA SER A 56 1.74 18.21 -3.14
C SER A 56 0.75 17.59 -2.15
N ASP A 57 -0.03 16.60 -2.57
CA ASP A 57 -0.99 15.91 -1.71
C ASP A 57 -0.33 14.80 -0.88
N VAL A 58 1.00 14.64 -0.98
CA VAL A 58 1.77 13.55 -0.37
C VAL A 58 2.99 14.15 0.37
N HIS A 59 3.06 13.92 1.68
CA HIS A 59 4.16 14.29 2.57
C HIS A 59 5.22 13.19 2.60
N LEU A 60 5.97 13.10 1.52
CA LEU A 60 7.01 12.08 1.39
C LEU A 60 8.12 12.25 2.43
N ALA A 61 8.57 11.14 3.02
CA ALA A 61 9.71 11.11 3.95
C ALA A 61 11.05 11.47 3.29
N LYS A 62 11.08 11.60 1.95
CA LYS A 62 12.25 11.98 1.16
C LYS A 62 11.86 12.95 0.05
N ALA A 63 12.78 13.85 -0.29
CA ALA A 63 12.60 14.74 -1.43
C ALA A 63 12.66 13.95 -2.75
N VAL A 64 11.61 14.04 -3.55
CA VAL A 64 11.55 13.48 -4.91
C VAL A 64 11.11 14.56 -5.88
N LYS A 65 11.63 14.48 -7.11
CA LYS A 65 11.21 15.39 -8.19
C LYS A 65 9.90 14.95 -8.83
N TYR A 66 9.67 13.65 -8.83
CA TYR A 66 8.59 13.00 -9.57
C TYR A 66 8.46 11.54 -9.15
N PHE A 67 7.24 10.99 -9.19
CA PHE A 67 7.05 9.55 -9.11
C PHE A 67 5.87 9.04 -9.94
N ASP A 68 6.00 7.80 -10.42
CA ASP A 68 4.98 7.01 -11.10
C ASP A 68 4.69 5.75 -10.29
N ILE A 69 3.42 5.39 -10.16
CA ILE A 69 2.99 4.09 -9.69
C ILE A 69 2.54 3.29 -10.90
N LYS A 70 3.26 2.22 -11.24
CA LYS A 70 2.92 1.32 -12.35
C LYS A 70 2.41 0.00 -11.80
N GLN A 71 1.30 -0.48 -12.35
CA GLN A 71 0.67 -1.75 -12.02
C GLN A 71 1.01 -2.78 -13.09
N TYR A 72 1.27 -3.99 -12.63
CA TYR A 72 1.64 -5.14 -13.44
C TYR A 72 0.82 -6.36 -13.04
N ASP A 73 0.53 -7.22 -14.01
CA ASP A 73 -0.01 -8.56 -13.74
C ASP A 73 1.06 -9.52 -13.17
N ALA A 74 0.68 -10.76 -12.87
CA ALA A 74 1.58 -11.79 -12.35
C ALA A 74 2.74 -12.15 -13.31
N SER A 75 2.54 -11.96 -14.63
CA SER A 75 3.55 -12.18 -15.67
C SER A 75 4.53 -11.00 -15.79
N GLY A 76 4.22 -9.86 -15.17
CA GLY A 76 5.00 -8.63 -15.26
C GLY A 76 4.61 -7.74 -16.44
N ARG A 77 3.48 -8.01 -17.09
CA ARG A 77 2.91 -7.15 -18.14
C ARG A 77 2.33 -5.90 -17.50
N TYR A 78 2.62 -4.73 -18.10
CA TYR A 78 2.05 -3.47 -17.65
C TYR A 78 0.55 -3.43 -17.94
N ILE A 79 -0.26 -3.11 -16.92
CA ILE A 79 -1.72 -3.05 -17.03
C ILE A 79 -2.31 -1.66 -16.72
N GLY A 80 -1.48 -0.73 -16.24
CA GLY A 80 -1.91 0.63 -15.94
C GLY A 80 -1.04 1.31 -14.90
N GLY A 81 -1.34 2.57 -14.57
CA GLY A 81 -0.57 3.32 -13.59
C GLY A 81 -1.10 4.72 -13.35
N TRP A 82 -0.45 5.40 -12.40
CA TRP A 82 -0.72 6.77 -11.98
C TRP A 82 0.58 7.55 -11.93
N SER A 83 0.52 8.81 -12.33
CA SER A 83 1.68 9.70 -12.40
C SER A 83 1.41 10.94 -11.56
N PHE A 84 2.34 11.30 -10.69
CA PHE A 84 2.23 12.43 -9.79
C PHE A 84 3.24 13.47 -10.23
N ASP A 85 2.79 14.41 -11.06
CA ASP A 85 3.62 15.53 -11.49
C ASP A 85 3.54 16.66 -10.46
N MET A 86 4.70 17.23 -10.12
CA MET A 86 4.77 18.51 -9.45
C MET A 86 4.65 19.58 -10.52
N ALA A 87 3.45 20.11 -10.72
CA ALA A 87 3.30 21.33 -11.51
C ALA A 87 4.11 22.52 -10.92
N ALA A 88 4.63 22.40 -9.68
CA ALA A 88 5.20 23.50 -8.91
C ALA A 88 6.73 23.50 -8.72
N TYR A 89 7.49 22.48 -9.14
CA TYR A 89 8.96 22.50 -8.97
C TYR A 89 9.66 22.00 -10.22
N LYS A 90 10.25 22.94 -10.99
CA LYS A 90 10.98 22.76 -12.27
C LYS A 90 10.41 21.65 -13.16
N LYS A 91 9.63 22.06 -14.18
CA LYS A 91 9.15 21.21 -15.28
C LYS A 91 10.18 20.13 -15.63
N LEU A 92 9.85 18.86 -15.36
CA LEU A 92 10.75 17.74 -15.67
C LEU A 92 11.17 17.80 -17.13
N SER A 93 12.46 17.61 -17.37
CA SER A 93 12.99 17.51 -18.72
C SER A 93 12.32 16.35 -19.47
N GLY A 94 12.18 16.48 -20.80
CA GLY A 94 11.68 15.36 -21.62
C GLY A 94 12.51 14.09 -21.47
N LYS A 95 13.82 14.24 -21.20
CA LYS A 95 14.75 13.14 -20.91
C LYS A 95 14.38 12.40 -19.63
N ASP A 96 14.08 13.11 -18.54
CA ASP A 96 13.72 12.49 -17.27
C ASP A 96 12.36 11.81 -17.34
N LYS A 97 11.38 12.43 -18.02
CA LYS A 97 10.08 11.80 -18.31
C LYS A 97 10.25 10.50 -19.11
N LYS A 98 11.11 10.50 -20.14
CA LYS A 98 11.41 9.29 -20.91
C LYS A 98 12.05 8.21 -20.05
N LYS A 99 13.05 8.58 -19.23
CA LYS A 99 13.75 7.62 -18.36
C LYS A 99 12.79 6.92 -17.39
N ILE A 100 11.91 7.66 -16.70
CA ILE A 100 11.00 7.03 -15.72
C ILE A 100 9.90 6.20 -16.39
N ARG A 101 9.37 6.64 -17.53
CA ARG A 101 8.45 5.84 -18.34
C ARG A 101 9.08 4.53 -18.79
N SER A 102 10.36 4.55 -19.16
CA SER A 102 11.14 3.36 -19.55
C SER A 102 11.66 2.54 -18.35
N ALA A 103 11.41 2.95 -17.10
CA ALA A 103 11.80 2.17 -15.93
C ALA A 103 11.16 0.78 -15.98
N ARG A 104 12.00 -0.25 -15.93
CA ARG A 104 11.59 -1.66 -16.00
C ARG A 104 10.89 -2.10 -14.72
N ALA A 105 9.95 -3.03 -14.88
CA ALA A 105 9.32 -3.69 -13.75
C ALA A 105 10.37 -4.42 -12.90
N LYS A 106 10.24 -4.32 -11.59
CA LYS A 106 10.99 -5.07 -10.59
C LYS A 106 10.01 -5.97 -9.85
N LYS A 107 9.94 -7.23 -10.26
CA LYS A 107 9.03 -8.23 -9.67
C LYS A 107 9.36 -8.40 -8.17
N PRO A 108 8.39 -8.21 -7.26
CA PRO A 108 8.61 -8.45 -5.85
C PRO A 108 8.68 -9.95 -5.54
N LYS A 109 9.26 -10.31 -4.38
CA LYS A 109 9.20 -11.70 -3.89
C LYS A 109 7.75 -12.13 -3.59
N ASN A 110 6.94 -11.20 -3.08
CA ASN A 110 5.52 -11.41 -2.79
C ASN A 110 4.68 -10.42 -3.60
N THR A 111 3.59 -10.89 -4.20
CA THR A 111 2.63 -10.02 -4.91
C THR A 111 1.97 -9.07 -3.92
N PHE A 112 1.70 -7.84 -4.34
CA PHE A 112 1.07 -6.84 -3.48
C PHE A 112 -0.42 -7.08 -3.30
N TRP A 113 -1.07 -7.62 -4.33
CA TRP A 113 -2.47 -7.96 -4.31
C TRP A 113 -2.70 -9.31 -5.01
N LYS A 114 -3.79 -9.96 -4.61
CA LYS A 114 -4.34 -11.16 -5.24
C LYS A 114 -5.85 -10.97 -5.29
N LEU A 115 -6.42 -11.13 -6.46
CA LEU A 115 -7.85 -11.22 -6.70
C LEU A 115 -8.16 -12.68 -7.01
N PHE A 116 -9.16 -13.21 -6.34
CA PHE A 116 -9.66 -14.55 -6.57
C PHE A 116 -10.91 -14.42 -7.44
N PHE A 117 -10.87 -15.04 -8.62
CA PHE A 117 -11.99 -15.27 -9.52
C PHE A 117 -12.25 -16.79 -9.57
N ALA A 118 -13.39 -17.26 -10.11
CA ALA A 118 -13.64 -18.70 -10.09
C ALA A 118 -12.76 -19.46 -11.10
N ASP A 119 -12.24 -18.79 -12.13
CA ASP A 119 -11.42 -19.31 -13.23
C ASP A 119 -9.92 -19.14 -12.97
N GLY A 120 -9.56 -18.40 -11.91
CA GLY A 120 -8.16 -18.22 -11.57
C GLY A 120 -7.89 -17.19 -10.48
N THR A 121 -6.64 -17.18 -10.06
CA THR A 121 -6.11 -16.11 -9.21
C THR A 121 -5.43 -15.08 -10.09
N PHE A 122 -6.04 -13.91 -10.24
CA PHE A 122 -5.35 -12.75 -10.79
C PHE A 122 -4.49 -12.14 -9.69
N ALA A 123 -3.20 -12.39 -9.74
CA ALA A 123 -2.25 -11.70 -8.89
C ALA A 123 -1.56 -10.60 -9.66
N GLY A 124 -1.08 -9.59 -8.94
CA GLY A 124 -0.27 -8.56 -9.53
C GLY A 124 0.56 -7.83 -8.51
N PHE A 125 1.32 -6.88 -9.01
CA PHE A 125 2.16 -6.04 -8.19
C PHE A 125 2.16 -4.62 -8.73
N TYR A 126 2.52 -3.69 -7.87
CA TYR A 126 2.81 -2.33 -8.30
C TYR A 126 4.28 -2.01 -8.01
N ASN A 127 4.83 -1.13 -8.82
CA ASN A 127 6.11 -0.49 -8.56
C ASN A 127 5.89 1.00 -8.48
N LEU A 128 6.46 1.63 -7.46
CA LEU A 128 6.58 3.07 -7.41
C LEU A 128 7.99 3.42 -7.89
N HIS A 129 8.08 3.99 -9.09
CA HIS A 129 9.31 4.55 -9.63
C HIS A 129 9.37 6.02 -9.26
N TYR A 130 10.52 6.50 -8.81
CA TYR A 130 10.71 7.93 -8.54
C TYR A 130 12.07 8.41 -8.99
N ILE A 131 12.18 9.72 -9.20
CA ILE A 131 13.44 10.41 -9.48
C ILE A 131 13.87 11.13 -8.21
N ASP A 132 15.04 10.76 -7.69
CA ASP A 132 15.62 11.38 -6.50
C ASP A 132 16.22 12.78 -6.79
N SER A 133 16.72 13.45 -5.75
CA SER A 133 17.36 14.75 -5.86
C SER A 133 18.56 14.76 -6.83
N HIS A 134 19.24 13.62 -7.00
CA HIS A 134 20.39 13.40 -7.87
C HIS A 134 20.01 12.96 -9.29
N SER A 135 18.73 13.02 -9.65
CA SER A 135 18.21 12.62 -10.96
C SER A 135 18.45 11.13 -11.29
N LYS A 136 18.57 10.27 -10.28
CA LYS A 136 18.59 8.81 -10.44
C LYS A 136 17.19 8.24 -10.26
N ILE A 137 16.90 7.20 -11.04
CA ILE A 137 15.64 6.45 -10.91
C ILE A 137 15.81 5.40 -9.83
N GLN A 138 14.83 5.37 -8.94
CA GLN A 138 14.70 4.39 -7.90
C GLN A 138 13.36 3.68 -8.05
N THR A 139 13.31 2.41 -7.65
CA THR A 139 12.09 1.59 -7.73
C THR A 139 11.80 1.00 -6.36
N ILE A 140 10.62 1.34 -5.83
CA ILE A 140 10.01 0.71 -4.66
C ILE A 140 9.10 -0.40 -5.16
N ASN A 141 9.38 -1.61 -4.68
CA ASN A 141 8.61 -2.81 -5.04
C ASN A 141 8.30 -3.66 -3.81
N SER A 142 8.35 -3.13 -2.60
CA SER A 142 7.89 -3.84 -1.42
C SER A 142 7.03 -2.94 -0.55
N ARG A 143 6.11 -3.53 0.22
CA ARG A 143 5.29 -2.78 1.19
C ARG A 143 6.18 -2.10 2.22
N LYS A 144 7.25 -2.76 2.68
CA LYS A 144 8.23 -2.19 3.61
C LYS A 144 8.86 -0.91 3.05
N ASP A 145 9.33 -0.96 1.81
CA ASP A 145 9.97 0.20 1.18
C ASP A 145 8.96 1.31 0.89
N LEU A 146 7.71 0.97 0.58
CA LEU A 146 6.63 1.94 0.42
C LEU A 146 6.33 2.65 1.75
N LEU A 147 6.22 1.90 2.86
CA LEU A 147 6.01 2.49 4.18
C LEU A 147 7.18 3.40 4.57
N SER A 148 8.42 2.99 4.31
CA SER A 148 9.59 3.84 4.53
C SER A 148 9.60 5.09 3.62
N PHE A 149 9.06 5.00 2.40
CA PHE A 149 8.98 6.11 1.47
C PHE A 149 7.94 7.15 1.86
N LEU A 150 6.78 6.70 2.33
CA LEU A 150 5.71 7.56 2.81
C LEU A 150 6.02 8.12 4.20
N GLY A 151 6.67 7.35 5.07
CA GLY A 151 6.87 7.72 6.47
C GLY A 151 5.55 7.61 7.24
N THR A 152 5.07 8.73 7.77
CA THR A 152 3.77 8.79 8.45
C THR A 152 2.68 9.10 7.43
N VAL A 153 1.64 8.28 7.43
CA VAL A 153 0.45 8.41 6.60
C VAL A 153 -0.48 9.40 7.26
N ASP A 154 -0.62 10.57 6.67
CA ASP A 154 -1.40 11.68 7.18
C ASP A 154 -2.35 12.30 6.16
N THR A 155 -2.20 11.99 4.87
CA THR A 155 -3.08 12.50 3.81
C THR A 155 -4.01 11.42 3.21
N PRO A 156 -5.14 11.82 2.61
CA PRO A 156 -6.00 10.89 1.88
C PRO A 156 -5.32 10.24 0.66
N ALA A 157 -4.32 10.89 0.05
CA ALA A 157 -3.59 10.37 -1.09
C ALA A 157 -2.59 9.28 -0.68
N GLU A 158 -1.85 9.49 0.42
CA GLU A 158 -0.96 8.49 1.01
C GLU A 158 -1.74 7.24 1.43
N LEU A 159 -2.92 7.43 2.04
CA LEU A 159 -3.80 6.33 2.39
C LEU A 159 -4.21 5.54 1.15
N SER A 160 -4.56 6.21 0.05
CA SER A 160 -4.86 5.55 -1.23
C SER A 160 -3.67 4.80 -1.81
N MET A 161 -2.44 5.33 -1.67
CA MET A 161 -1.24 4.63 -2.13
C MET A 161 -0.99 3.33 -1.34
N LEU A 162 -1.34 3.31 -0.05
CA LEU A 162 -1.19 2.12 0.80
C LEU A 162 -2.29 1.07 0.65
N LEU A 163 -3.50 1.52 0.33
CA LEU A 163 -4.65 0.65 0.12
C LEU A 163 -4.82 0.29 -1.37
N LEU A 164 -3.78 0.52 -2.17
CA LEU A 164 -3.81 0.20 -3.58
C LEU A 164 -3.89 -1.32 -3.79
N GLY A 165 -5.02 -1.78 -4.32
CA GLY A 165 -5.29 -3.20 -4.51
C GLY A 165 -5.76 -3.92 -3.24
N ASP A 166 -6.10 -3.19 -2.17
CA ASP A 166 -6.64 -3.80 -0.94
C ASP A 166 -8.11 -4.26 -1.06
N SER A 167 -8.85 -3.80 -2.08
CA SER A 167 -10.20 -4.29 -2.38
C SER A 167 -10.66 -4.03 -3.81
N ASN A 168 -11.61 -4.84 -4.27
CA ASN A 168 -12.35 -4.63 -5.52
C ASN A 168 -13.51 -3.63 -5.39
N GLY A 169 -13.93 -3.28 -4.18
CA GLY A 169 -15.05 -2.38 -3.94
C GLY A 169 -14.64 -1.05 -3.30
N LYS A 170 -15.62 -0.38 -2.68
CA LYS A 170 -15.42 0.95 -2.09
C LYS A 170 -14.73 0.89 -0.73
N ILE A 171 -13.80 1.81 -0.54
CA ILE A 171 -13.15 2.05 0.74
C ILE A 171 -13.67 3.36 1.34
N ARG A 172 -13.95 3.35 2.64
CA ARG A 172 -14.18 4.54 3.45
C ARG A 172 -13.33 4.50 4.70
N TYR A 173 -12.99 5.67 5.24
CA TYR A 173 -12.15 5.77 6.42
C TYR A 173 -12.57 6.88 7.38
N ARG A 174 -12.20 6.72 8.64
CA ARG A 174 -12.21 7.77 9.67
C ARG A 174 -10.85 7.78 10.35
N LYS A 175 -10.18 8.93 10.38
CA LYS A 175 -8.97 9.14 11.18
C LYS A 175 -9.37 9.26 12.65
N MET A 176 -8.69 8.54 13.53
CA MET A 176 -8.91 8.50 14.98
C MET A 176 -7.55 8.60 15.67
N GLY A 177 -7.16 9.83 16.05
CA GLY A 177 -5.80 10.11 16.52
C GLY A 177 -4.75 9.66 15.50
N ASN A 178 -3.83 8.79 15.92
CA ASN A 178 -2.74 8.23 15.10
C ASN A 178 -3.13 6.94 14.37
N SER A 179 -4.41 6.73 14.10
CA SER A 179 -4.91 5.54 13.43
C SER A 179 -6.06 5.84 12.47
N TYR A 180 -6.39 4.85 11.67
CA TYR A 180 -7.44 4.87 10.66
C TYR A 180 -8.38 3.69 10.92
N ASN A 181 -9.65 3.99 11.12
CA ASN A 181 -10.74 3.01 11.07
C ASN A 181 -11.23 2.93 9.63
N LEU A 182 -10.98 1.82 8.96
CA LEU A 182 -11.26 1.57 7.55
C LEU A 182 -12.47 0.64 7.43
N ARG A 183 -13.39 1.01 6.54
CA ARG A 183 -14.46 0.15 6.05
C ARG A 183 -14.17 -0.16 4.60
N ILE A 184 -13.94 -1.44 4.33
CA ILE A 184 -13.58 -1.94 3.01
C ILE A 184 -14.71 -2.84 2.52
N ASN A 185 -15.30 -2.48 1.40
CA ASN A 185 -16.15 -3.38 0.63
C ASN A 185 -15.27 -4.17 -0.31
N ASP A 186 -15.19 -5.48 -0.10
CA ASP A 186 -14.55 -6.38 -1.05
C ASP A 186 -15.62 -7.19 -1.77
N VAL A 187 -15.45 -7.36 -3.07
CA VAL A 187 -16.44 -8.01 -3.92
C VAL A 187 -15.77 -9.18 -4.61
N SER A 188 -16.30 -10.37 -4.36
CA SER A 188 -15.98 -11.59 -5.10
C SER A 188 -17.09 -11.83 -6.11
N TYR A 189 -16.73 -12.01 -7.37
CA TYR A 189 -17.66 -12.41 -8.42
C TYR A 189 -17.56 -13.93 -8.61
N SER A 190 -18.68 -14.58 -8.90
CA SER A 190 -18.70 -15.99 -9.31
C SER A 190 -18.75 -16.05 -10.83
N ASP A 191 -18.13 -17.07 -11.43
CA ASP A 191 -18.01 -17.15 -12.89
C ASP A 191 -19.25 -17.74 -13.58
N CYS A 192 -20.34 -17.86 -12.85
CA CYS A 192 -21.54 -18.49 -13.33
C CYS A 192 -22.79 -17.69 -12.96
N ASP A 193 -23.21 -16.82 -13.88
CA ASP A 193 -24.50 -16.12 -13.80
C ASP A 193 -25.63 -17.10 -14.17
N GLY A 194 -26.27 -17.71 -13.16
CA GLY A 194 -27.49 -18.53 -13.36
C GLY A 194 -27.44 -20.01 -12.97
N CYS A 195 -26.33 -20.55 -12.45
CA CYS A 195 -26.25 -21.96 -11.98
C CYS A 195 -26.79 -22.21 -10.57
N GLY A 196 -27.51 -21.25 -9.97
CA GLY A 196 -28.02 -21.38 -8.61
C GLY A 196 -27.07 -20.88 -7.51
N GLU A 197 -25.84 -20.53 -7.85
CA GLU A 197 -24.90 -19.83 -6.97
C GLU A 197 -25.09 -18.31 -7.00
N PRO A 198 -24.65 -17.57 -5.97
CA PRO A 198 -24.70 -16.12 -5.99
C PRO A 198 -23.70 -15.56 -7.00
N ALA A 199 -24.19 -14.84 -8.01
CA ALA A 199 -23.41 -14.09 -9.00
C ALA A 199 -22.24 -13.27 -8.39
N CYS A 200 -22.40 -12.79 -7.16
CA CYS A 200 -21.35 -12.12 -6.42
C CYS A 200 -21.63 -12.06 -4.91
N THR A 201 -20.57 -11.98 -4.12
CA THR A 201 -20.61 -11.83 -2.67
C THR A 201 -19.85 -10.58 -2.23
N LEU A 202 -20.52 -9.74 -1.45
CA LEU A 202 -19.95 -8.55 -0.82
C LEU A 202 -19.49 -8.89 0.60
N PHE A 203 -18.21 -8.72 0.85
CA PHE A 203 -17.61 -8.80 2.17
C PHE A 203 -17.35 -7.39 2.70
N VAL A 204 -17.96 -7.04 3.83
CA VAL A 204 -17.67 -5.77 4.51
C VAL A 204 -16.65 -6.06 5.60
N ARG A 205 -15.45 -5.50 5.44
CA ARG A 205 -14.36 -5.64 6.40
C ARG A 205 -14.14 -4.34 7.16
N GLN A 206 -13.85 -4.49 8.45
CA GLN A 206 -13.28 -3.41 9.26
C GLN A 206 -11.79 -3.68 9.40
N LYS A 207 -10.96 -2.72 8.97
CA LYS A 207 -9.54 -2.70 9.30
C LYS A 207 -9.22 -1.52 10.20
N ILE A 208 -8.37 -1.71 11.21
CA ILE A 208 -7.77 -0.62 11.97
C ILE A 208 -6.30 -0.61 11.58
N MET A 209 -5.83 0.53 11.09
CA MET A 209 -4.46 0.73 10.64
C MET A 209 -3.83 1.88 11.42
N ASP A 210 -2.61 1.75 11.90
CA ASP A 210 -1.90 2.90 12.46
C ASP A 210 -1.45 3.88 11.35
N ASN A 211 -0.97 5.06 11.73
CA ASN A 211 -0.42 6.04 10.80
C ASN A 211 0.93 5.64 10.21
N ARG A 212 1.47 4.46 10.54
CA ARG A 212 2.65 3.85 9.89
C ARG A 212 2.26 2.70 8.96
N GLY A 213 0.97 2.53 8.67
CA GLY A 213 0.45 1.53 7.74
C GLY A 213 0.44 0.09 8.25
N ALA A 214 0.67 -0.13 9.55
CA ALA A 214 0.54 -1.43 10.18
C ALA A 214 -0.93 -1.72 10.50
N ILE A 215 -1.38 -2.92 10.16
CA ILE A 215 -2.75 -3.37 10.43
C ILE A 215 -2.81 -3.90 11.87
N LEU A 216 -3.61 -3.23 12.70
CA LEU A 216 -3.82 -3.56 14.11
C LEU A 216 -5.04 -4.47 14.32
N LEU A 217 -6.02 -4.38 13.42
CA LEU A 217 -7.21 -5.24 13.38
C LEU A 217 -7.62 -5.43 11.92
N ASP A 218 -8.03 -6.65 11.57
CA ASP A 218 -8.75 -6.94 10.34
C ASP A 218 -9.82 -7.99 10.65
N ARG A 219 -11.09 -7.64 10.44
CA ARG A 219 -12.21 -8.57 10.66
C ARG A 219 -13.33 -8.34 9.65
N GLN A 220 -14.01 -9.42 9.31
CA GLN A 220 -15.29 -9.34 8.61
C GLN A 220 -16.38 -8.83 9.55
N VAL A 221 -17.16 -7.87 9.09
CA VAL A 221 -18.29 -7.26 9.81
C VAL A 221 -19.61 -7.85 9.32
N SER A 222 -19.73 -8.04 8.00
CA SER A 222 -20.90 -8.63 7.39
C SER A 222 -20.55 -9.22 6.03
N GLU A 223 -21.40 -10.13 5.58
CA GLU A 223 -21.35 -10.74 4.26
C GLU A 223 -22.73 -10.68 3.64
N LYS A 224 -22.79 -10.44 2.34
CA LYS A 224 -24.05 -10.45 1.59
C LYS A 224 -23.84 -10.95 0.17
N SER A 225 -24.52 -12.03 -0.15
CA SER A 225 -24.53 -12.59 -1.50
C SER A 225 -25.68 -12.04 -2.34
N PHE A 226 -25.45 -11.89 -3.63
CA PHE A 226 -26.40 -11.38 -4.60
C PHE A 226 -26.49 -12.31 -5.80
N LYS A 227 -27.70 -12.58 -6.26
CA LYS A 227 -27.97 -13.35 -7.48
C LYS A 227 -27.74 -12.57 -8.79
N ASN A 228 -27.25 -11.33 -8.72
CA ASN A 228 -27.09 -10.47 -9.90
C ASN A 228 -25.88 -9.55 -9.74
N GLU A 229 -24.92 -9.63 -10.65
CA GLU A 229 -23.69 -8.83 -10.62
C GLU A 229 -23.94 -7.31 -10.63
N LYS A 230 -24.95 -6.83 -11.36
CA LYS A 230 -25.27 -5.39 -11.43
C LYS A 230 -25.62 -4.83 -10.06
N LYS A 231 -26.11 -5.66 -9.12
CA LYS A 231 -26.35 -5.24 -7.74
C LYS A 231 -25.03 -5.07 -6.97
N CYS A 232 -24.03 -5.93 -7.19
CA CYS A 232 -22.72 -5.82 -6.54
C CYS A 232 -21.90 -4.63 -7.03
N ARG A 233 -22.01 -4.25 -8.31
CA ARG A 233 -21.31 -3.06 -8.87
C ARG A 233 -21.67 -1.74 -8.17
N LYS A 234 -22.74 -1.72 -7.37
CA LYS A 234 -23.12 -0.55 -6.56
C LYS A 234 -22.28 -0.39 -5.29
N PHE A 235 -21.47 -1.37 -4.89
CA PHE A 235 -20.78 -1.42 -3.59
C PHE A 235 -19.27 -1.25 -3.66
#